data_AF-A0AAU4ZDU6-F1
#
_entry.id   AF-A0AAU4ZDU6-F1
#
_cell.length_a   1.000
_cell.length_b   1.000
_cell.length_c   1.000
_cell.angle_alpha   90.00
_cell.angle_beta   90.00
_cell.angle_gamma   90.00
#
_symmetry.space_group_name_H-M   'P 1'
#
loop_
_entity.id
_entity.type
_entity.pdbx_description
1 polymer ?
#
loop_
_entity_poly.entity_id
_entity_poly.type
_entity_poly.pdbx_seq_one_letter_code
_entity_poly.pdbx_strand_id
1 'polypeptide(L)'
;MRAGPDSTRQRTRIHVVSDVHGNTEALARAGDGADALVCLGDLVLFLDYADHSRGIFPDLFGVENADRIVALRTARRFEEAREFGRGLWAGRDRNAAIVSAVRKQYAELFAAFPTPTYATYGNVDIPGLWSEYAHPGTTVLDGERAEIGGRVFGFVGGGLKTPMNTPYEIGDEEYAAKIEALGPVDVLCTHIPPEVPELTYDTVARRFERGSRALLDAIRRTRPRYALFGHVHQPLVRRMRIGATECVNVGHFASTGRPWSLEW
;
A
#
# COMPACT_ATOMS: atom_id res chain seq x y z
N MET A 1 29.45 -32.15 34.02
CA MET A 1 28.44 -31.14 33.66
C MET A 1 28.96 -30.36 32.46
N ARG A 2 28.41 -30.59 31.27
CA ARG A 2 28.68 -29.75 30.09
C ARG A 2 27.46 -28.85 29.90
N ALA A 3 27.69 -27.54 29.91
CA ALA A 3 26.67 -26.54 29.60
C ALA A 3 26.11 -26.83 28.20
N GLY A 4 24.78 -26.95 28.11
CA GLY A 4 24.09 -27.04 26.83
C GLY A 4 24.21 -25.72 26.05
N PRO A 5 24.11 -25.75 24.72
CA PRO A 5 24.14 -24.53 23.92
C PRO A 5 22.93 -23.67 24.30
N ASP A 6 23.23 -22.41 24.64
CA ASP A 6 22.26 -21.36 24.87
C ASP A 6 21.45 -21.13 23.58
N SER A 7 20.29 -21.79 23.49
CA SER A 7 19.33 -21.54 22.43
C SER A 7 18.61 -20.23 22.75
N THR A 8 19.28 -19.10 22.55
CA THR A 8 18.58 -17.83 22.37
C THR A 8 17.64 -18.02 21.19
N ARG A 9 16.34 -18.19 21.44
CA ARG A 9 15.33 -18.19 20.36
C ARG A 9 15.57 -16.94 19.54
N GLN A 10 15.98 -17.14 18.29
CA GLN A 10 16.23 -16.05 17.36
C GLN A 10 14.89 -15.33 17.17
N ARG A 11 14.81 -14.10 17.69
CA ARG A 11 13.59 -13.29 17.69
C ARG A 11 13.25 -12.97 16.23
N THR A 12 12.03 -13.28 15.80
CA THR A 12 11.61 -12.98 14.42
C THR A 12 11.34 -11.48 14.30
N ARG A 13 11.90 -10.84 13.28
CA ARG A 13 11.62 -9.46 12.90
C ARG A 13 11.04 -9.39 11.49
N ILE A 14 9.83 -8.86 11.37
CA ILE A 14 9.22 -8.56 10.07
C ILE A 14 9.12 -7.05 9.90
N HIS A 15 9.57 -6.53 8.76
CA HIS A 15 9.34 -5.16 8.36
C HIS A 15 8.09 -5.06 7.49
N VAL A 16 7.29 -4.01 7.70
CA VAL A 16 6.02 -3.79 7.01
C VAL A 16 5.98 -2.38 6.45
N VAL A 17 5.65 -2.25 5.17
CA VAL A 17 5.53 -0.97 4.45
C VAL A 17 4.23 -0.91 3.66
N SER A 18 3.74 0.29 3.38
CA SER A 18 2.64 0.58 2.46
C SER A 18 2.81 1.98 1.89
N ASP A 19 2.14 2.27 0.77
CA ASP A 19 2.19 3.56 0.09
C ASP A 19 3.63 3.92 -0.30
N VAL A 20 4.25 3.04 -1.09
CA VAL A 20 5.66 3.11 -1.50
C VAL A 20 5.90 4.23 -2.51
N HIS A 21 4.94 4.43 -3.42
CA HIS A 21 4.93 5.45 -4.47
C HIS A 21 6.32 5.76 -5.05
N GLY A 22 6.93 4.76 -5.67
CA GLY A 22 8.18 4.94 -6.41
C GLY A 22 9.43 5.19 -5.55
N ASN A 23 9.38 5.07 -4.21
CA ASN A 23 10.57 5.22 -3.36
C ASN A 23 11.43 3.93 -3.37
N THR A 24 12.03 3.64 -4.51
CA THR A 24 12.89 2.46 -4.76
C THR A 24 14.13 2.43 -3.87
N GLU A 25 14.74 3.59 -3.62
CA GLU A 25 15.96 3.69 -2.82
C GLU A 25 15.73 3.28 -1.36
N ALA A 26 14.65 3.76 -0.74
CA ALA A 26 14.30 3.34 0.61
C ALA A 26 13.79 1.89 0.64
N LEU A 27 13.05 1.46 -0.40
CA LEU A 27 12.55 0.09 -0.52
C LEU A 27 13.70 -0.94 -0.51
N ALA A 28 14.79 -0.66 -1.24
CA ALA A 28 15.98 -1.52 -1.28
C ALA A 28 16.60 -1.77 0.10
N ARG A 29 16.45 -0.82 1.03
CA ARG A 29 16.93 -0.93 2.42
C ARG A 29 15.86 -1.35 3.41
N ALA A 30 14.62 -1.52 2.97
CA ALA A 30 13.50 -1.81 3.86
C ALA A 30 13.63 -3.19 4.54
N GLY A 31 14.43 -4.10 4.00
CA GLY A 31 14.74 -5.41 4.60
C GLY A 31 15.88 -5.40 5.62
N ASP A 32 16.61 -4.29 5.78
CA ASP A 32 17.81 -4.25 6.62
C ASP A 32 17.48 -4.63 8.07
N GLY A 33 18.04 -5.77 8.51
CA GLY A 33 17.86 -6.31 9.86
C GLY A 33 16.55 -7.08 10.10
N ALA A 34 15.71 -7.26 9.08
CA ALA A 34 14.48 -8.06 9.14
C ALA A 34 14.66 -9.44 8.48
N ASP A 35 13.88 -10.42 8.93
CA ASP A 35 13.82 -11.76 8.36
C ASP A 35 12.97 -11.81 7.09
N ALA A 36 12.01 -10.87 6.94
CA ALA A 36 11.23 -10.67 5.72
C ALA A 36 10.66 -9.25 5.64
N LEU A 37 10.31 -8.84 4.43
CA LEU A 37 9.48 -7.65 4.17
C LEU A 37 8.03 -8.06 3.87
N VAL A 38 7.09 -7.28 4.39
CA VAL A 38 5.69 -7.26 3.96
C VAL A 38 5.40 -5.90 3.30
N CYS A 39 4.88 -5.92 2.08
CA CYS A 39 4.52 -4.70 1.33
C CYS A 39 3.01 -4.68 1.05
N LEU A 40 2.31 -3.68 1.55
CA LEU A 40 0.85 -3.54 1.46
C LEU A 40 0.44 -2.57 0.34
N GLY A 41 1.14 -2.64 -0.79
CA GLY A 41 0.72 -1.98 -2.03
C GLY A 41 1.03 -0.49 -2.16
N ASP A 42 0.43 0.08 -3.21
CA ASP A 42 0.63 1.43 -3.71
C ASP A 42 2.08 1.69 -4.10
N LEU A 43 2.54 0.88 -5.06
CA LEU A 43 3.89 0.98 -5.63
C LEU A 43 4.00 2.15 -6.62
N VAL A 44 2.96 2.36 -7.43
CA VAL A 44 2.97 3.34 -8.52
C VAL A 44 2.96 4.78 -8.00
N LEU A 45 3.88 5.61 -8.52
CA LEU A 45 3.85 7.06 -8.35
C LEU A 45 3.33 7.73 -9.61
N PHE A 46 2.07 8.18 -9.58
CA PHE A 46 1.51 8.93 -10.71
C PHE A 46 1.94 10.39 -10.71
N LEU A 47 1.88 11.08 -9.56
CA LEU A 47 2.26 12.48 -9.40
C LEU A 47 2.59 12.74 -7.93
N ASP A 48 3.78 13.24 -7.66
CA ASP A 48 4.20 13.68 -6.34
C ASP A 48 3.78 15.14 -6.10
N TYR A 49 3.18 15.43 -4.95
CA TYR A 49 2.70 16.77 -4.57
C TYR A 49 3.75 17.59 -3.79
N ALA A 50 4.87 16.97 -3.40
CA ALA A 50 6.00 17.64 -2.76
C ALA A 50 7.13 17.94 -3.76
N ASP A 51 7.34 17.05 -4.73
CA ASP A 51 8.33 17.22 -5.80
C ASP A 51 7.68 16.93 -7.17
N HIS A 52 7.22 17.98 -7.84
CA HIS A 52 6.47 17.85 -9.09
C HIS A 52 7.30 17.34 -10.27
N SER A 53 8.61 17.12 -10.10
CA SER A 53 9.46 16.48 -11.11
C SER A 53 9.33 14.96 -11.11
N ARG A 54 8.70 14.35 -10.10
CA ARG A 54 8.64 12.90 -9.91
C ARG A 54 7.29 12.31 -10.32
N GLY A 55 7.36 11.13 -10.95
CA GLY A 55 6.20 10.28 -11.27
C GLY A 55 5.80 10.28 -12.73
N ILE A 56 4.79 9.47 -13.05
CA ILE A 56 4.33 9.25 -14.42
C ILE A 56 3.86 10.54 -15.10
N PHE A 57 3.20 11.44 -14.36
CA PHE A 57 2.61 12.65 -14.92
C PHE A 57 3.67 13.61 -15.50
N PRO A 58 4.70 14.06 -14.74
CA PRO A 58 5.77 14.89 -15.30
C PRO A 58 6.58 14.17 -16.39
N ASP A 59 6.75 12.84 -16.34
CA ASP A 59 7.41 12.09 -17.42
C ASP A 59 6.64 12.17 -18.74
N LEU A 60 5.30 12.16 -18.68
CA LEU A 60 4.44 12.19 -19.87
C LEU A 60 4.17 13.60 -20.39
N PHE A 61 4.09 14.58 -19.49
CA PHE A 61 3.58 15.93 -19.79
C PHE A 61 4.54 17.07 -19.44
N GLY A 62 5.66 16.80 -18.78
CA GLY A 62 6.62 17.80 -18.33
C GLY A 62 6.27 18.44 -16.98
N VAL A 63 7.31 18.92 -16.30
CA VAL A 63 7.24 19.49 -14.94
C VAL A 63 6.35 20.74 -14.88
N GLU A 64 6.39 21.62 -15.89
CA GLU A 64 5.55 22.82 -15.93
C GLU A 64 4.04 22.48 -15.88
N ASN A 65 3.64 21.40 -16.55
CA ASN A 65 2.26 20.94 -16.51
C ASN A 65 1.93 20.26 -15.16
N ALA A 66 2.91 19.63 -14.52
CA ALA A 66 2.78 19.09 -13.17
C ALA A 66 2.57 20.21 -12.14
N ASP A 67 3.37 21.28 -12.21
CA ASP A 67 3.20 22.49 -11.39
C ASP A 67 1.78 23.06 -11.54
N ARG A 68 1.31 23.18 -12.79
CA ARG A 68 0.00 23.74 -13.09
C ARG A 68 -1.14 22.88 -12.56
N ILE A 69 -1.12 21.57 -12.78
CA ILE A 69 -2.21 20.70 -12.31
C ILE A 69 -2.26 20.65 -10.77
N VAL A 70 -1.10 20.63 -10.11
CA VAL A 70 -1.02 20.68 -8.63
C VAL A 70 -1.55 22.01 -8.12
N ALA A 71 -1.12 23.14 -8.69
CA ALA A 71 -1.60 24.46 -8.29
C ALA A 71 -3.12 24.60 -8.39
N LEU A 72 -3.73 24.11 -9.48
CA LEU A 72 -5.19 24.13 -9.66
C LEU A 72 -5.90 23.28 -8.59
N ARG A 73 -5.39 22.07 -8.30
CA ARG A 73 -5.98 21.16 -7.30
C ARG A 73 -5.85 21.71 -5.88
N THR A 74 -4.69 22.26 -5.53
CA THR A 74 -4.43 22.90 -4.23
C THR A 74 -5.33 24.11 -4.01
N ALA A 75 -5.58 24.90 -5.06
CA ALA A 75 -6.53 26.00 -5.05
C ALA A 75 -8.02 25.56 -5.14
N ARG A 76 -8.30 24.25 -5.12
CA ARG A 76 -9.64 23.65 -5.26
C ARG A 76 -10.37 24.02 -6.56
N ARG A 77 -9.64 24.40 -7.60
CA ARG A 77 -10.15 24.70 -8.95
C ARG A 77 -10.32 23.41 -9.76
N PHE A 78 -11.15 22.50 -9.25
CA PHE A 78 -11.24 21.12 -9.75
C PHE A 78 -11.82 21.00 -11.17
N GLU A 79 -12.68 21.93 -11.58
CA GLU A 79 -13.21 21.95 -12.95
C GLU A 79 -12.12 22.30 -13.97
N GLU A 80 -11.36 23.37 -13.69
CA GLU A 80 -10.24 23.80 -14.52
C GLU A 80 -9.13 22.75 -14.56
N ALA A 81 -8.84 22.10 -13.41
CA ALA A 81 -7.89 20.98 -13.38
C ALA A 81 -8.36 19.81 -14.27
N ARG A 82 -9.65 19.50 -14.27
CA ARG A 82 -10.23 18.45 -15.13
C ARG A 82 -10.15 18.84 -16.61
N GLU A 83 -10.48 20.07 -16.96
CA GLU A 83 -10.39 20.57 -18.34
C GLU A 83 -8.93 20.57 -18.84
N PHE A 84 -8.02 21.12 -18.06
CA PHE A 84 -6.59 21.11 -18.37
C PHE A 84 -6.07 19.68 -18.56
N GLY A 85 -6.41 18.75 -17.65
CA GLY A 85 -6.06 17.35 -17.78
C GLY A 85 -6.62 16.71 -19.06
N ARG A 86 -7.89 16.97 -19.41
CA ARG A 86 -8.48 16.48 -20.68
C ARG A 86 -7.70 17.00 -21.89
N GLY A 87 -7.25 18.26 -21.86
CA GLY A 87 -6.42 18.85 -22.91
C GLY A 87 -5.09 18.12 -23.09
N LEU A 88 -4.41 17.75 -22.00
CA LEU A 88 -3.14 17.01 -22.05
C LEU A 88 -3.29 15.60 -22.64
N TRP A 89 -4.43 14.96 -22.41
CA TRP A 89 -4.72 13.62 -22.94
C TRP A 89 -5.31 13.64 -24.36
N ALA A 90 -5.68 14.81 -24.90
CA ALA A 90 -6.30 14.91 -26.21
C ALA A 90 -5.40 14.32 -27.30
N GLY A 91 -5.95 13.42 -28.12
CA GLY A 91 -5.21 12.75 -29.20
C GLY A 91 -4.22 11.67 -28.73
N ARG A 92 -4.23 11.26 -27.45
CA ARG A 92 -3.37 10.20 -26.90
C ARG A 92 -4.19 9.01 -26.41
N ASP A 93 -3.64 7.82 -26.56
CA ASP A 93 -4.15 6.65 -25.82
C ASP A 93 -3.68 6.72 -24.37
N ARG A 94 -4.59 7.18 -23.51
CA ARG A 94 -4.32 7.32 -22.07
C ARG A 94 -3.94 6.00 -21.42
N ASN A 95 -4.63 4.91 -21.76
CA ASN A 95 -4.41 3.63 -21.11
C ASN A 95 -3.06 3.05 -21.51
N ALA A 96 -2.75 3.04 -22.81
CA ALA A 96 -1.45 2.56 -23.28
C ALA A 96 -0.27 3.35 -22.67
N ALA A 97 -0.38 4.68 -22.59
CA ALA A 97 0.66 5.52 -22.00
C ALA A 97 0.86 5.24 -20.49
N ILE A 98 -0.23 5.15 -19.73
CA ILE A 98 -0.15 4.85 -18.29
C ILE A 98 0.43 3.45 -18.06
N VAL A 99 -0.06 2.43 -18.76
CA VAL A 99 0.44 1.06 -18.63
C VAL A 99 1.93 0.99 -18.98
N SER A 100 2.37 1.65 -20.06
CA SER A 100 3.79 1.70 -20.42
C SER A 100 4.65 2.34 -19.32
N ALA A 101 4.19 3.43 -18.70
CA ALA A 101 4.92 4.09 -17.62
C ALA A 101 4.92 3.27 -16.31
N VAL A 102 3.80 2.64 -15.95
CA VAL A 102 3.71 1.72 -14.80
C VAL A 102 4.68 0.56 -14.97
N ARG A 103 4.78 -0.02 -16.17
CA ARG A 103 5.72 -1.11 -16.47
C ARG A 103 7.18 -0.74 -16.21
N LYS A 104 7.57 0.53 -16.46
CA LYS A 104 8.91 1.03 -16.14
C LYS A 104 9.13 1.10 -14.63
N GLN A 105 8.19 1.69 -13.89
CA GLN A 105 8.28 1.78 -12.43
C GLN A 105 8.30 0.39 -11.77
N TYR A 106 7.50 -0.56 -12.26
CA TYR A 106 7.53 -1.94 -11.74
C TYR A 106 8.86 -2.65 -11.96
N ALA A 107 9.53 -2.44 -13.10
CA ALA A 107 10.84 -3.02 -13.32
C ALA A 107 11.84 -2.59 -12.23
N GLU A 108 11.82 -1.31 -11.84
CA GLU A 108 12.70 -0.77 -10.80
C GLU A 108 12.26 -1.20 -9.39
N LEU A 109 10.96 -1.11 -9.09
CA LEU A 109 10.41 -1.40 -7.76
C LEU A 109 10.52 -2.88 -7.40
N PHE A 110 10.21 -3.79 -8.33
CA PHE A 110 10.36 -5.21 -8.07
C PHE A 110 11.83 -5.61 -7.96
N ALA A 111 12.72 -5.04 -8.77
CA ALA A 111 14.16 -5.27 -8.62
C ALA A 111 14.71 -4.77 -7.28
N ALA A 112 14.07 -3.76 -6.67
CA ALA A 112 14.45 -3.23 -5.36
C ALA A 112 13.85 -4.01 -4.18
N PHE A 113 12.96 -4.98 -4.38
CA PHE A 113 12.38 -5.72 -3.25
C PHE A 113 13.44 -6.56 -2.52
N PRO A 114 13.53 -6.43 -1.19
CA PRO A 114 14.28 -7.37 -0.36
C PRO A 114 13.78 -8.82 -0.53
N THR A 115 14.62 -9.79 -0.21
CA THR A 115 14.22 -11.20 -0.23
C THR A 115 14.37 -11.81 1.17
N PRO A 116 13.33 -12.46 1.73
CA PRO A 116 11.99 -12.65 1.15
C PRO A 116 11.06 -11.42 1.32
N THR A 117 10.20 -11.20 0.33
CA THR A 117 9.09 -10.23 0.35
C THR A 117 7.75 -10.93 0.16
N TYR A 118 6.77 -10.56 0.99
CA TYR A 118 5.36 -10.90 0.83
C TYR A 118 4.59 -9.62 0.50
N ALA A 119 3.95 -9.58 -0.66
CA ALA A 119 3.34 -8.37 -1.17
C ALA A 119 1.85 -8.56 -1.48
N THR A 120 1.06 -7.55 -1.17
CA THR A 120 -0.25 -7.34 -1.78
C THR A 120 -0.27 -5.96 -2.43
N TYR A 121 -1.20 -5.75 -3.35
CA TYR A 121 -1.29 -4.53 -4.15
C TYR A 121 -2.24 -3.50 -3.53
N GLY A 122 -2.06 -2.24 -3.89
CA GLY A 122 -2.92 -1.15 -3.48
C GLY A 122 -3.89 -0.72 -4.56
N ASN A 123 -4.57 0.41 -4.37
CA ASN A 123 -5.60 0.87 -5.30
C ASN A 123 -5.03 1.57 -6.54
N VAL A 124 -3.77 2.01 -6.51
CA VAL A 124 -3.10 2.59 -7.69
C VAL A 124 -2.32 1.59 -8.54
N ASP A 125 -2.16 0.37 -8.04
CA ASP A 125 -1.44 -0.68 -8.73
C ASP A 125 -2.30 -1.36 -9.81
N ILE A 126 -1.64 -2.04 -10.74
CA ILE A 126 -2.22 -2.91 -11.78
C ILE A 126 -1.83 -4.37 -11.49
N PRO A 127 -2.64 -5.13 -10.72
CA PRO A 127 -2.28 -6.48 -10.27
C PRO A 127 -2.05 -7.47 -11.41
N GLY A 128 -2.78 -7.33 -12.52
CA GLY A 128 -2.64 -8.20 -13.69
C GLY A 128 -1.25 -8.16 -14.34
N LEU A 129 -0.40 -7.19 -13.97
CA LEU A 129 0.98 -7.11 -14.43
C LEU A 129 1.99 -7.71 -13.44
N TRP A 130 1.63 -7.86 -12.15
CA TRP A 130 2.60 -8.19 -11.09
C TRP A 130 3.29 -9.55 -11.29
N SER A 131 2.59 -10.53 -11.89
CA SER A 131 3.15 -11.84 -12.21
C SER A 131 4.31 -11.78 -13.22
N GLU A 132 4.39 -10.72 -14.03
CA GLU A 132 5.49 -10.51 -14.97
C GLU A 132 6.78 -10.03 -14.28
N TYR A 133 6.67 -9.49 -13.05
CA TYR A 133 7.77 -8.87 -12.30
C TYR A 133 8.15 -9.61 -11.02
N ALA A 134 7.22 -10.37 -10.44
CA ALA A 134 7.52 -11.22 -9.28
C ALA A 134 8.63 -12.22 -9.64
N HIS A 135 9.67 -12.26 -8.82
CA HIS A 135 10.84 -13.11 -8.98
C HIS A 135 10.96 -14.08 -7.78
N PRO A 136 11.83 -15.10 -7.84
CA PRO A 136 12.11 -15.94 -6.67
C PRO A 136 12.45 -15.07 -5.46
N GLY A 137 11.75 -15.27 -4.35
CA GLY A 137 11.85 -14.44 -3.15
C GLY A 137 10.73 -13.41 -2.97
N THR A 138 9.92 -13.13 -3.99
CA THR A 138 8.76 -12.24 -3.91
C THR A 138 7.47 -13.04 -4.08
N THR A 139 6.66 -13.11 -3.03
CA THR A 139 5.37 -13.81 -3.01
C THR A 139 4.23 -12.80 -3.01
N VAL A 140 3.40 -12.82 -4.06
CA VAL A 140 2.20 -11.97 -4.17
C VAL A 140 1.00 -12.71 -3.60
N LEU A 141 0.22 -12.06 -2.73
CA LEU A 141 -0.91 -12.66 -2.01
C LEU A 141 -2.13 -11.73 -2.03
N ASP A 142 -3.30 -12.26 -2.36
CA ASP A 142 -4.58 -11.55 -2.26
C ASP A 142 -5.76 -12.50 -2.03
N GLY A 143 -6.50 -12.33 -0.92
CA GLY A 143 -7.45 -13.33 -0.43
C GLY A 143 -6.76 -14.61 0.06
N GLU A 144 -5.46 -14.55 0.30
CA GLU A 144 -4.58 -15.68 0.58
C GLU A 144 -3.83 -15.50 1.90
N ARG A 145 -3.22 -16.60 2.37
CA ARG A 145 -2.50 -16.65 3.64
C ARG A 145 -1.08 -17.16 3.45
N ALA A 146 -0.18 -16.73 4.33
CA ALA A 146 1.17 -17.26 4.42
C ALA A 146 1.60 -17.42 5.88
N GLU A 147 2.40 -18.45 6.17
CA GLU A 147 3.08 -18.57 7.46
C GLU A 147 4.44 -17.87 7.37
N ILE A 148 4.67 -16.92 8.27
CA ILE A 148 5.90 -16.12 8.32
C ILE A 148 6.37 -16.10 9.78
N GLY A 149 7.53 -16.70 10.06
CA GLY A 149 8.11 -16.75 11.40
C GLY A 149 7.20 -17.39 12.46
N GLY A 150 6.45 -18.43 12.08
CA GLY A 150 5.53 -19.15 12.98
C GLY A 150 4.22 -18.42 13.28
N ARG A 151 3.85 -17.41 12.48
CA ARG A 151 2.54 -16.73 12.53
C ARG A 151 1.85 -16.80 11.19
N VAL A 152 0.53 -16.88 11.21
CA VAL A 152 -0.30 -16.84 10.01
C VAL A 152 -0.67 -15.40 9.67
N PHE A 153 -0.23 -14.95 8.50
CA PHE A 153 -0.59 -13.67 7.91
C PHE A 153 -1.67 -13.89 6.85
N GLY A 154 -2.70 -13.03 6.83
CA GLY A 154 -3.71 -12.99 5.77
C GLY A 154 -3.61 -11.68 4.99
N PHE A 155 -3.74 -11.74 3.66
CA PHE A 155 -3.52 -10.59 2.77
C PHE A 155 -4.76 -10.27 1.94
N VAL A 156 -5.17 -8.99 1.91
CA VAL A 156 -6.18 -8.48 0.95
C VAL A 156 -5.73 -7.13 0.38
N GLY A 157 -5.56 -7.09 -0.94
CA GLY A 157 -5.15 -5.91 -1.66
C GLY A 157 -6.31 -5.09 -2.22
N GLY A 158 -5.95 -3.97 -2.86
CA GLY A 158 -6.85 -3.08 -3.58
C GLY A 158 -7.58 -2.07 -2.71
N GLY A 159 -8.38 -1.24 -3.37
CA GLY A 159 -9.28 -0.27 -2.75
C GLY A 159 -10.75 -0.56 -3.01
N LEU A 160 -11.62 0.17 -2.33
CA LEU A 160 -13.05 0.19 -2.66
C LEU A 160 -13.34 1.29 -3.68
N LYS A 161 -14.40 1.11 -4.47
CA LYS A 161 -14.82 2.10 -5.47
C LYS A 161 -15.01 3.49 -4.86
N THR A 162 -14.34 4.48 -5.45
CA THR A 162 -14.46 5.89 -5.09
C THR A 162 -14.67 6.76 -6.35
N PRO A 163 -15.06 8.03 -6.21
CA PRO A 163 -15.07 8.96 -7.33
C PRO A 163 -13.69 9.21 -7.96
N MET A 164 -12.59 8.81 -7.30
CA MET A 164 -11.23 8.91 -7.86
C MET A 164 -11.00 7.88 -8.97
N ASN A 165 -11.68 6.73 -8.90
CA ASN A 165 -11.64 5.66 -9.90
C ASN A 165 -10.19 5.28 -10.25
N THR A 166 -9.41 4.93 -9.23
CA THR A 166 -8.01 4.51 -9.40
C THR A 166 -7.93 3.11 -10.04
N PRO A 167 -6.76 2.72 -10.58
CA PRO A 167 -6.60 1.49 -11.37
C PRO A 167 -7.19 0.20 -10.79
N TYR A 168 -7.12 -0.03 -9.47
CA TYR A 168 -7.60 -1.26 -8.85
C TYR A 168 -8.52 -0.99 -7.65
N GLU A 169 -9.72 -0.52 -7.95
CA GLU A 169 -10.84 -0.44 -7.01
C GLU A 169 -11.87 -1.55 -7.31
N ILE A 170 -12.24 -2.31 -6.29
CA ILE A 170 -13.21 -3.40 -6.38
C ILE A 170 -14.50 -3.06 -5.61
N GLY A 171 -15.56 -3.84 -5.85
CA GLY A 171 -16.83 -3.65 -5.15
C GLY A 171 -16.76 -4.11 -3.68
N ASP A 172 -17.63 -3.56 -2.82
CA ASP A 172 -17.71 -3.92 -1.40
C ASP A 172 -17.93 -5.43 -1.20
N GLU A 173 -18.76 -6.08 -2.03
CA GLU A 173 -19.05 -7.51 -1.97
C GLU A 173 -17.83 -8.38 -2.32
N GLU A 174 -17.10 -7.98 -3.36
CA GLU A 174 -15.87 -8.68 -3.78
C GLU A 174 -14.79 -8.55 -2.70
N TYR A 175 -14.60 -7.35 -2.15
CA TYR A 175 -13.67 -7.12 -1.05
C TYR A 175 -14.06 -7.93 0.19
N ALA A 176 -15.34 -7.94 0.56
CA ALA A 176 -15.85 -8.72 1.68
C ALA A 176 -15.62 -10.23 1.48
N ALA A 177 -15.81 -10.75 0.26
CA ALA A 177 -15.56 -12.15 -0.05
C ALA A 177 -14.08 -12.53 0.16
N LYS A 178 -13.14 -11.65 -0.25
CA LYS A 178 -11.70 -11.84 0.01
C LYS A 178 -11.40 -11.89 1.51
N ILE A 179 -11.98 -10.98 2.29
CA ILE A 179 -11.83 -10.95 3.76
C ILE A 179 -12.39 -12.22 4.42
N GLU A 180 -13.57 -12.69 4.00
CA GLU A 180 -14.16 -13.90 4.58
C GLU A 180 -13.37 -15.16 4.25
N ALA A 181 -12.80 -15.26 3.04
CA ALA A 181 -11.93 -16.38 2.64
C ALA A 181 -10.68 -16.50 3.54
N LEU A 182 -10.20 -15.38 4.09
CA LEU A 182 -9.06 -15.36 5.01
C LEU A 182 -9.31 -15.95 6.39
N GLY A 183 -10.55 -16.19 6.83
CA GLY A 183 -10.85 -16.73 8.17
C GLY A 183 -10.01 -16.15 9.34
N PRO A 184 -9.72 -16.92 10.40
CA PRO A 184 -8.86 -16.46 11.50
C PRO A 184 -7.37 -16.45 11.12
N VAL A 185 -6.67 -15.35 11.42
CA VAL A 185 -5.23 -15.16 11.22
C VAL A 185 -4.61 -14.44 12.42
N ASP A 186 -3.28 -14.52 12.59
CA ASP A 186 -2.56 -13.80 13.66
C ASP A 186 -2.36 -12.32 13.27
N VAL A 187 -2.06 -12.07 12.00
CA VAL A 187 -1.83 -10.74 11.44
C VAL A 187 -2.66 -10.57 10.18
N LEU A 188 -3.52 -9.56 10.17
CA LEU A 188 -4.33 -9.20 9.01
C LEU A 188 -3.66 -8.04 8.28
N CYS A 189 -3.26 -8.26 7.03
CA CYS A 189 -2.57 -7.32 6.17
C CYS A 189 -3.52 -6.89 5.05
N THR A 190 -3.94 -5.62 5.07
CA THR A 190 -4.80 -5.06 4.02
C THR A 190 -4.16 -3.82 3.42
N HIS A 191 -4.52 -3.44 2.20
CA HIS A 191 -4.11 -2.12 1.72
C HIS A 191 -4.92 -1.00 2.40
N ILE A 192 -6.26 -1.04 2.30
CA ILE A 192 -7.15 -0.04 2.92
C ILE A 192 -7.40 -0.29 4.42
N PRO A 193 -7.68 0.76 5.21
CA PRO A 193 -7.98 0.65 6.64
C PRO A 193 -9.39 0.07 6.92
N PRO A 194 -9.64 -0.44 8.14
CA PRO A 194 -11.02 -0.62 8.62
C PRO A 194 -11.74 0.74 8.68
N GLU A 195 -13.06 0.73 8.46
CA GLU A 195 -13.87 1.97 8.44
C GLU A 195 -14.06 2.57 9.85
N VAL A 196 -13.03 3.27 10.33
CA VAL A 196 -12.98 3.94 11.63
C VAL A 196 -12.50 5.38 11.43
N PRO A 197 -13.24 6.42 11.86
CA PRO A 197 -12.92 7.82 11.58
C PRO A 197 -11.49 8.23 11.93
N GLU A 198 -10.95 7.74 13.04
CA GLU A 198 -9.59 8.05 13.50
C GLU A 198 -8.52 7.46 12.58
N LEU A 199 -8.81 6.33 11.93
CA LEU A 199 -7.90 5.64 11.00
C LEU A 199 -8.10 6.09 9.55
N THR A 200 -9.26 6.65 9.20
CA THR A 200 -9.62 7.03 7.82
C THR A 200 -9.52 8.51 7.53
N TYR A 201 -9.44 9.38 8.54
CA TYR A 201 -9.31 10.82 8.32
C TYR A 201 -7.87 11.20 7.96
N ASP A 202 -7.68 11.74 6.76
CA ASP A 202 -6.41 12.35 6.34
C ASP A 202 -6.37 13.83 6.75
N THR A 203 -5.38 14.17 7.58
CA THR A 203 -5.23 15.50 8.18
C THR A 203 -4.72 16.56 7.21
N VAL A 204 -4.04 16.17 6.14
CA VAL A 204 -3.51 17.08 5.12
C VAL A 204 -4.56 17.28 4.02
N ALA A 205 -5.13 16.20 3.50
CA ALA A 205 -6.21 16.25 2.52
C ALA A 205 -7.54 16.77 3.14
N ARG A 206 -7.64 16.75 4.48
CA ARG A 206 -8.80 17.20 5.27
C ARG A 206 -10.10 16.53 4.86
N ARG A 207 -10.04 15.22 4.61
CA ARG A 207 -11.18 14.40 4.20
C ARG A 207 -11.04 12.99 4.76
N PHE A 208 -12.14 12.25 4.74
CA PHE A 208 -12.11 10.82 5.01
C PHE A 208 -11.76 10.07 3.73
N GLU A 209 -10.75 9.23 3.79
CA GLU A 209 -10.53 8.19 2.79
C GLU A 209 -11.48 7.01 3.04
N ARG A 210 -11.71 6.21 2.01
CA ARG A 210 -12.67 5.10 2.08
C ARG A 210 -12.04 3.90 2.79
N GLY A 211 -12.50 3.62 4.02
CA GLY A 211 -12.21 2.37 4.71
C GLY A 211 -13.21 1.26 4.39
N SER A 212 -12.96 0.05 4.89
CA SER A 212 -13.82 -1.12 4.71
C SER A 212 -14.59 -1.50 5.98
N ARG A 213 -15.92 -1.54 5.87
CA ARG A 213 -16.81 -2.03 6.92
C ARG A 213 -16.69 -3.54 7.14
N ALA A 214 -16.57 -4.31 6.06
CA ALA A 214 -16.38 -5.76 6.12
C ALA A 214 -15.09 -6.11 6.87
N LEU A 215 -14.01 -5.35 6.63
CA LEU A 215 -12.76 -5.47 7.37
C LEU A 215 -12.93 -5.16 8.86
N LEU A 216 -13.62 -4.07 9.19
CA LEU A 216 -13.90 -3.72 10.59
C LEU A 216 -14.69 -4.82 11.32
N ASP A 217 -15.71 -5.37 10.67
CA ASP A 217 -16.54 -6.44 11.22
C ASP A 217 -15.73 -7.73 11.39
N ALA A 218 -14.85 -8.06 10.43
CA ALA A 218 -13.92 -9.18 10.54
C ALA A 218 -12.96 -9.00 11.73
N ILE A 219 -12.33 -7.83 11.89
CA ILE A 219 -11.44 -7.52 13.02
C ILE A 219 -12.14 -7.74 14.36
N ARG A 220 -13.38 -7.24 14.50
CA ARG A 220 -14.17 -7.41 15.74
C ARG A 220 -14.48 -8.87 16.04
N ARG A 221 -14.73 -9.66 15.01
CA ARG A 221 -15.13 -11.07 15.09
C ARG A 221 -13.94 -12.00 15.34
N THR A 222 -12.88 -11.89 14.53
CA THR A 222 -11.73 -12.82 14.55
C THR A 222 -10.62 -12.37 15.49
N ARG A 223 -10.57 -11.07 15.83
CA ARG A 223 -9.64 -10.46 16.79
C ARG A 223 -8.17 -10.85 16.53
N PRO A 224 -7.66 -10.63 15.30
CA PRO A 224 -6.24 -10.88 15.03
C PRO A 224 -5.38 -10.05 15.98
N ARG A 225 -4.14 -10.46 16.23
CA ARG A 225 -3.24 -9.70 17.11
C ARG A 225 -2.94 -8.32 16.52
N TYR A 226 -2.74 -8.27 15.20
CA TYR A 226 -2.48 -7.05 14.45
C TYR A 226 -3.38 -6.94 13.23
N ALA A 227 -3.79 -5.72 12.90
CA ALA A 227 -4.36 -5.34 11.61
C ALA A 227 -3.52 -4.20 11.03
N LEU A 228 -2.84 -4.44 9.92
CA LEU A 228 -1.85 -3.57 9.31
C LEU A 228 -2.34 -3.11 7.94
N PHE A 229 -2.25 -1.81 7.69
CA PHE A 229 -2.79 -1.18 6.47
C PHE A 229 -2.07 0.13 6.12
N GLY A 230 -2.32 0.67 4.93
CA GLY A 230 -1.83 1.98 4.46
C GLY A 230 -2.98 2.85 3.98
N HIS A 231 -2.89 3.31 2.72
CA HIS A 231 -3.87 4.08 1.95
C HIS A 231 -4.10 5.53 2.44
N VAL A 232 -4.15 5.74 3.75
CA VAL A 232 -4.28 7.08 4.36
C VAL A 232 -2.89 7.62 4.64
N HIS A 233 -2.47 8.64 3.90
CA HIS A 233 -1.07 9.07 3.93
C HIS A 233 -0.72 9.89 5.18
N GLN A 234 -1.67 10.66 5.71
CA GLN A 234 -1.50 11.44 6.94
C GLN A 234 -2.66 11.22 7.92
N PRO A 235 -2.80 10.00 8.49
CA PRO A 235 -3.95 9.64 9.31
C PRO A 235 -4.02 10.47 10.59
N LEU A 236 -5.24 10.71 11.09
CA LEU A 236 -5.46 11.38 12.36
C LEU A 236 -4.77 10.65 13.51
N VAL A 237 -4.89 9.31 13.55
CA VAL A 237 -4.06 8.47 14.42
C VAL A 237 -3.42 7.36 13.60
N ARG A 238 -2.12 7.15 13.82
CA ARG A 238 -1.37 6.08 13.15
C ARG A 238 -1.68 4.69 13.75
N ARG A 239 -2.05 4.63 15.03
CA ARG A 239 -2.23 3.38 15.77
C ARG A 239 -3.35 3.52 16.79
N MET A 240 -4.21 2.52 16.87
CA MET A 240 -5.21 2.39 17.93
C MET A 240 -5.58 0.93 18.16
N ARG A 241 -6.43 0.66 19.15
CA ARG A 241 -6.98 -0.68 19.39
C ARG A 241 -8.47 -0.73 19.05
N ILE A 242 -8.87 -1.84 18.44
CA ILE A 242 -10.27 -2.24 18.27
C ILE A 242 -10.44 -3.56 19.02
N GLY A 243 -11.04 -3.50 20.21
CA GLY A 243 -10.99 -4.62 21.15
C GLY A 243 -9.54 -4.96 21.54
N ALA A 244 -9.13 -6.20 21.32
CA ALA A 244 -7.76 -6.65 21.57
C ALA A 244 -6.81 -6.45 20.37
N THR A 245 -7.36 -6.20 19.17
CA THR A 245 -6.56 -6.06 17.95
C THR A 245 -5.86 -4.72 17.90
N GLU A 246 -4.56 -4.75 17.63
CA GLU A 246 -3.78 -3.57 17.38
C GLU A 246 -3.84 -3.18 15.90
N CYS A 247 -4.49 -2.06 15.61
CA CYS A 247 -4.63 -1.51 14.27
C CYS A 247 -3.53 -0.48 14.03
N VAL A 248 -2.77 -0.64 12.94
CA VAL A 248 -1.60 0.21 12.64
C VAL A 248 -1.61 0.60 11.16
N ASN A 249 -1.62 1.90 10.91
CA ASN A 249 -1.25 2.44 9.61
C ASN A 249 0.28 2.40 9.46
N VAL A 250 0.77 1.59 8.52
CA VAL A 250 2.20 1.39 8.23
C VAL A 250 2.71 2.26 7.08
N GLY A 251 1.83 2.98 6.39
CA GLY A 251 2.17 4.06 5.48
C GLY A 251 2.54 5.36 6.21
N HIS A 252 2.88 6.45 5.52
CA HIS A 252 3.15 6.62 4.09
C HIS A 252 4.65 6.39 3.84
N PHE A 253 5.02 5.21 3.33
CA PHE A 253 6.44 4.82 3.22
C PHE A 253 7.22 5.73 2.29
N ALA A 254 6.61 6.20 1.19
CA ALA A 254 7.26 7.07 0.23
C ALA A 254 7.89 8.32 0.87
N SER A 255 7.23 8.88 1.88
CA SER A 255 7.72 10.06 2.62
C SER A 255 8.66 9.70 3.78
N THR A 256 8.40 8.59 4.48
CA THR A 256 9.13 8.27 5.71
C THR A 256 10.41 7.47 5.47
N GLY A 257 10.45 6.65 4.42
CA GLY A 257 11.53 5.71 4.12
C GLY A 257 11.84 4.72 5.24
N ARG A 258 10.91 4.54 6.20
CA ARG A 258 11.12 3.75 7.42
C ARG A 258 10.02 2.70 7.54
N PRO A 259 10.36 1.40 7.54
CA PRO A 259 9.37 0.36 7.75
C PRO A 259 8.86 0.36 9.19
N TRP A 260 7.64 -0.15 9.37
CA TRP A 260 7.17 -0.54 10.69
C TRP A 260 7.68 -1.93 11.05
N SER A 261 8.12 -2.15 12.29
CA SER A 261 8.75 -3.41 12.70
C SER A 261 7.86 -4.20 13.65
N LEU A 262 7.54 -5.44 13.26
CA LEU A 262 7.00 -6.48 14.12
C LEU A 262 8.15 -7.31 14.68
N GLU A 263 8.10 -7.60 15.98
CA GLU A 263 9.06 -8.48 16.63
C GLU A 263 8.35 -9.44 17.58
N TRP A 264 8.82 -10.69 17.64
CA TRP A 264 8.37 -11.67 18.63
C TRP A 264 9.32 -12.82 18.87
#